data_AF-A0A7W5J104-F1
#
_entry.id   AF-A0A7W5J104-F1
#
_cell.length_a   1.000
_cell.length_b   1.000
_cell.length_c   1.000
_cell.angle_alpha   90.00
_cell.angle_beta   90.00
_cell.angle_gamma   90.00
#
_symmetry.space_group_name_H-M   'P 1'
#
loop_
_entity.id
_entity.type
_entity.pdbx_description
1 polymer ?
#
loop_
_entity_poly.entity_id
_entity_poly.type
_entity_poly.pdbx_seq_one_letter_code
_entity_poly.pdbx_strand_id
1 'polypeptide(L)' 'MHPILREILLEPVGWLAIGGSLVMFGIGIWVSLFLRKKMREEERRRGGK' A
#
# COMPACT_ATOMS: atom_id res chain seq x y z
N MET A 1 18.15 24.03 -17.92
CA MET A 1 17.30 22.88 -17.55
C MET A 1 18.20 21.84 -16.89
N HIS A 2 18.05 21.56 -15.59
CA HIS A 2 18.96 20.65 -14.89
C HIS A 2 18.70 19.20 -15.36
N PRO A 3 19.72 18.48 -15.87
CA PRO A 3 19.57 17.15 -16.49
C PRO A 3 18.96 16.09 -15.56
N ILE A 4 19.18 16.25 -14.25
CA ILE A 4 18.74 15.33 -13.19
C ILE A 4 17.20 15.25 -13.08
N LEU A 5 16.50 16.36 -13.32
CA LEU A 5 15.03 16.37 -13.27
C LEU A 5 14.42 15.63 -14.48
N ARG A 6 15.12 15.61 -15.63
CA ARG A 6 14.65 14.86 -16.80
C ARG A 6 14.83 13.36 -16.60
N GLU A 7 15.96 12.90 -16.06
CA GLU A 7 16.18 11.47 -15.80
C GLU A 7 15.13 10.91 -14.83
N ILE A 8 14.87 11.58 -13.70
CA ILE A 8 13.89 11.09 -12.72
C ILE A 8 12.44 11.10 -13.25
N LEU A 9 12.08 12.08 -14.09
CA LEU A 9 10.70 12.27 -14.54
C LEU A 9 10.37 11.55 -15.87
N LEU A 10 11.37 11.33 -16.73
CA LEU A 10 11.21 10.72 -18.06
C LEU A 10 11.77 9.30 -18.16
N GLU A 11 12.58 8.82 -17.22
CA GLU A 11 12.98 7.42 -17.24
C GLU A 11 11.84 6.52 -16.73
N PRO A 12 11.56 5.40 -17.42
CA PRO A 12 10.51 4.45 -17.03
C PRO A 12 10.71 3.90 -15.61
N VAL A 13 11.94 3.96 -15.09
CA VAL A 13 12.31 3.51 -13.74
C VAL A 13 11.69 4.41 -12.66
N GLY A 14 11.56 5.72 -12.87
CA GLY A 14 10.98 6.65 -11.90
C GLY A 14 9.49 6.37 -11.64
N TRP A 15 8.73 6.10 -12.70
CA TRP A 15 7.31 5.72 -12.61
C TRP A 15 7.10 4.35 -11.98
N LEU A 16 7.99 3.40 -12.27
CA LEU A 16 7.97 2.08 -11.63
C LEU A 16 8.26 2.17 -10.13
N ALA A 17 9.19 3.05 -9.72
CA ALA A 17 9.49 3.28 -8.31
C ALA A 17 8.30 3.93 -7.57
N ILE A 18 7.68 4.95 -8.17
CA ILE A 18 6.49 5.62 -7.60
C ILE A 18 5.31 4.66 -7.54
N GLY A 19 5.04 3.93 -8.63
CA GLY A 19 3.97 2.94 -8.70
C GLY A 19 4.17 1.79 -7.72
N GLY A 20 5.38 1.25 -7.64
CA GLY A 20 5.74 0.18 -6.70
C GLY A 20 5.58 0.62 -5.25
N SER A 21 6.03 1.83 -4.90
CA SER A 21 5.86 2.40 -3.56
C SER A 21 4.37 2.58 -3.20
N LEU A 22 3.56 3.08 -4.14
CA LEU A 22 2.13 3.28 -3.93
C LEU A 22 1.40 1.94 -3.69
N VAL A 23 1.77 0.90 -4.46
CA VAL A 23 1.21 -0.46 -4.31
C VAL A 23 1.61 -1.07 -2.98
N MET A 24 2.90 -1.01 -2.61
CA MET A 24 3.36 -1.52 -1.31
C MET A 24 2.64 -0.85 -0.14
N PHE A 25 2.49 0.47 -0.20
CA PHE A 25 1.77 1.22 0.82
C PHE A 25 0.28 0.87 0.86
N GLY A 26 -0.36 0.75 -0.32
CA GLY A 26 -1.76 0.35 -0.45
C GLY A 26 -2.04 -1.04 0.12
N ILE A 27 -1.17 -2.02 -0.17
CA ILE A 27 -1.28 -3.38 0.38
C ILE A 27 -1.15 -3.36 1.91
N GLY A 28 -0.18 -2.60 2.45
CA GLY A 28 0.00 -2.47 3.90
C GLY A 28 -1.25 -1.94 4.61
N ILE A 29 -1.84 -0.86 4.07
CA ILE A 29 -3.09 -0.29 4.60
C ILE A 29 -4.22 -1.30 4.47
N TRP A 30 -4.38 -1.92 3.30
CA TRP A 30 -5.45 -2.87 3.04
C TRP A 30 -5.40 -4.06 3.99
N VAL A 31 -4.22 -4.66 4.17
CA VAL A 31 -4.01 -5.79 5.10
C VAL A 31 -4.31 -5.39 6.54
N SER A 32 -3.86 -4.20 6.97
CA SER A 32 -4.15 -3.68 8.31
C SER A 32 -5.65 -3.51 8.56
N LEU A 33 -6.38 -2.93 7.61
CA LEU A 33 -7.84 -2.78 7.68
C LEU A 33 -8.55 -4.14 7.65
N PHE A 34 -8.11 -5.06 6.81
CA PHE A 34 -8.66 -6.40 6.69
C PHE A 34 -8.49 -7.19 7.99
N LEU A 35 -7.29 -7.18 8.58
CA LEU A 35 -7.00 -7.84 9.85
C LEU A 35 -7.85 -7.26 10.98
N ARG A 36 -7.96 -5.93 11.09
CA ARG A 36 -8.83 -5.28 12.09
C ARG A 36 -10.29 -5.68 11.93
N LYS A 37 -10.78 -5.74 10.69
CA LYS A 37 -12.16 -6.17 10.40
C LYS A 37 -12.38 -7.63 10.77
N LYS A 38 -11.44 -8.51 10.40
CA LYS A 38 -11.52 -9.95 10.69
C LYS A 38 -11.44 -10.25 12.18
N MET A 39 -10.55 -9.59 12.92
CA MET A 39 -10.43 -9.72 14.38
C MET A 39 -11.75 -9.35 15.08
N ARG A 40 -12.38 -8.24 14.68
CA ARG A 40 -13.67 -7.81 15.23
C ARG A 40 -14.81 -8.80 14.91
N GLU A 41 -14.74 -9.46 13.77
CA GLU A 41 -15.71 -10.50 13.38
C GLU A 41 -15.49 -11.81 14.15
N GLU A 42 -14.25 -12.19 14.39
CA GLU A 42 -13.89 -13.34 15.23
C GLU A 42 -14.25 -13.13 16.70
N GLU A 43 -14.06 -11.93 17.25
CA GLU A 43 -14.48 -11.58 18.61
C GLU A 43 -16.00 -11.70 18.77
N ARG A 44 -16.78 -11.22 17.79
CA ARG A 44 -18.25 -11.37 17.81
C ARG A 44 -18.69 -12.82 17.72
N ARG A 45 -18.00 -13.66 16.94
CA ARG A 45 -18.28 -15.10 16.85
C ARG A 45 -17.88 -15.86 18.11
N ARG A 46 -16.83 -15.43 18.82
CA ARG A 46 -16.36 -16.08 20.06
C ARG A 46 -17.10 -15.62 21.32
N GLY A 47 -17.55 -14.37 21.37
CA GLY A 47 -18.30 -13.82 22.52
C GLY A 47 -19.81 -14.11 22.53
N GLY A 48 -20.32 -14.81 21.51
CA GLY A 48 -21.74 -15.19 21.40
C GLY A 48 -22.06 -16.60 21.90
N LYS A 49 -21.20 -17.19 22.74
CA LYS A 49 -21.41 -18.52 23.33
C LYS A 49 -21.47 -18.45 24.85
#